data_AF-A0A536AFU1-F1
#
_entry.id   AF-A0A536AFU1-F1
#
_cell.length_a   1.000
_cell.length_b   1.000
_cell.length_c   1.000
_cell.angle_alpha   90.00
_cell.angle_beta   90.00
_cell.angle_gamma   90.00
#
_symmetry.space_group_name_H-M   'P 1'
#
loop_
_entity.id
_entity.type
_entity.pdbx_description
1 polymer ?
#
loop_
_entity_poly.entity_id
_entity_poly.type
_entity_poly.pdbx_seq_one_letter_code
_entity_poly.pdbx_strand_id
1 'polypeptide(L)'
;ISSALSHVVAPIAPVTERLAVWAHVLIILSFLVYLPYSKHLHILVAAFNVYFGRTRPRGRLEPVDFEKPEAEVRFGSARSSDMTWKQMLDVVSCTECGRCQDVCPAYATGKALSPKLLIMAMRDNLLSGATTPIVPNAVTDDIVWDCVTCGACVRECPVNIEHIDHVLDLRRNLVMVESRFPEEAGAMLRDVDRTSNPWGRPQSDRM
;
A
#
# COMPACT_ATOMS: atom_id res chain seq x y z
N ILE A 1 -28.37 3.90 -56.83
CA ILE A 1 -27.59 3.27 -55.73
C ILE A 1 -28.27 3.53 -54.38
N SER A 2 -28.60 4.79 -54.03
CA SER A 2 -29.23 5.13 -52.74
C SER A 2 -30.63 4.49 -52.50
N SER A 3 -31.48 4.36 -53.52
CA SER A 3 -32.82 3.75 -53.38
C SER A 3 -32.81 2.22 -53.32
N ALA A 4 -31.88 1.58 -54.04
CA ALA A 4 -31.72 0.13 -54.00
C ALA A 4 -31.20 -0.34 -52.64
N LEU A 5 -30.27 0.41 -52.04
CA LEU A 5 -29.75 0.15 -50.69
C LEU A 5 -30.83 0.34 -49.62
N SER A 6 -31.71 1.34 -49.75
CA SER A 6 -32.76 1.57 -48.75
C SER A 6 -33.79 0.44 -48.68
N HIS A 7 -34.14 -0.19 -49.81
CA HIS A 7 -35.07 -1.33 -49.80
C HIS A 7 -34.47 -2.60 -49.18
N VAL A 8 -33.16 -2.76 -49.24
CA VAL A 8 -32.44 -3.90 -48.64
C VAL A 8 -32.15 -3.65 -47.16
N VAL A 9 -31.81 -2.42 -46.78
CA VAL A 9 -31.40 -2.07 -45.41
C VAL A 9 -32.57 -1.75 -44.48
N ALA A 10 -33.66 -1.15 -44.99
CA ALA A 10 -34.84 -0.80 -44.17
C ALA A 10 -35.44 -1.95 -43.33
N PRO A 11 -35.57 -3.19 -43.83
CA PRO A 11 -36.16 -4.27 -43.02
C PRO A 11 -35.21 -4.80 -41.93
N ILE A 12 -33.89 -4.72 -42.14
CA ILE A 12 -32.88 -5.23 -41.19
C ILE A 12 -32.42 -4.17 -40.19
N ALA A 13 -32.50 -2.89 -40.56
CA ALA A 13 -32.11 -1.74 -39.74
C ALA A 13 -32.63 -1.78 -38.29
N PRO A 14 -33.93 -2.03 -38.00
CA PRO A 14 -34.42 -2.00 -36.61
C PRO A 14 -33.88 -3.17 -35.77
N VAL A 15 -33.58 -4.31 -36.39
CA VAL A 15 -32.99 -5.46 -35.68
C VAL A 15 -31.53 -5.17 -35.40
N THR A 16 -30.78 -4.68 -36.40
CA THR A 16 -29.37 -4.32 -36.24
C THR A 16 -29.18 -3.20 -35.21
N GLU A 17 -30.07 -2.19 -35.22
CA GLU A 17 -30.07 -1.11 -34.22
C GLU A 17 -30.27 -1.64 -32.80
N ARG A 18 -31.31 -2.48 -32.57
CA ARG A 18 -31.55 -3.08 -31.25
C ARG A 18 -30.39 -3.95 -30.79
N LEU A 19 -29.82 -4.76 -31.68
CA LEU A 19 -28.63 -5.57 -31.38
C LEU A 19 -27.44 -4.69 -31.02
N ALA A 20 -27.21 -3.59 -31.76
CA ALA A 20 -26.11 -2.66 -31.48
C ALA A 20 -26.29 -1.95 -30.12
N VAL A 21 -27.50 -1.52 -29.78
CA VAL A 21 -27.80 -0.90 -28.48
C VAL A 21 -27.56 -1.90 -27.35
N TRP A 22 -28.09 -3.12 -27.45
CA TRP A 22 -27.87 -4.15 -26.43
C TRP A 22 -26.39 -4.56 -26.33
N ALA A 23 -25.68 -4.68 -27.46
CA ALA A 23 -24.25 -4.94 -27.46
C ALA A 23 -23.47 -3.81 -26.78
N HIS A 24 -23.79 -2.55 -27.06
CA HIS A 24 -23.15 -1.40 -26.42
C HIS A 24 -23.39 -1.38 -24.91
N VAL A 25 -24.64 -1.60 -24.48
CA VAL A 25 -25.01 -1.71 -23.05
C VAL A 25 -24.24 -2.84 -22.38
N LEU A 26 -24.18 -4.03 -23.00
CA LEU A 26 -23.42 -5.16 -22.47
C LEU A 26 -21.93 -4.85 -22.36
N ILE A 27 -21.34 -4.22 -23.38
CA ILE A 27 -19.92 -3.81 -23.35
C ILE A 27 -19.66 -2.83 -22.20
N ILE A 28 -20.53 -1.81 -22.01
CA ILE A 28 -20.40 -0.86 -20.91
C ILE A 28 -20.50 -1.57 -19.56
N LEU A 29 -21.52 -2.42 -19.38
CA LEU A 29 -21.72 -3.13 -18.13
C LEU A 29 -20.57 -4.10 -17.82
N SER A 30 -20.09 -4.83 -18.83
CA SER A 30 -18.91 -5.70 -18.69
C SER A 30 -17.66 -4.89 -18.36
N PHE A 31 -17.44 -3.74 -19.01
CA PHE A 31 -16.30 -2.87 -18.71
C PHE A 31 -16.38 -2.31 -17.29
N LEU A 32 -17.56 -1.89 -16.84
CA LEU A 32 -17.78 -1.38 -15.47
C LEU A 32 -17.44 -2.44 -14.41
N VAL A 33 -17.82 -3.70 -14.64
CA VAL A 33 -17.47 -4.83 -13.77
C VAL A 33 -15.97 -5.15 -13.87
N TYR A 34 -15.35 -5.00 -15.04
CA TYR A 34 -13.92 -5.25 -15.24
C TYR A 34 -13.01 -4.21 -14.56
N LEU A 35 -13.42 -2.94 -14.52
CA LEU A 35 -12.64 -1.83 -13.95
C LEU A 35 -12.02 -2.13 -12.56
N PRO A 36 -12.78 -2.54 -11.53
CA PRO A 36 -12.24 -2.76 -10.18
C PRO A 36 -11.25 -3.92 -10.08
N TYR A 37 -11.28 -4.89 -11.00
CA TYR A 37 -10.37 -6.04 -11.01
C TYR A 37 -9.19 -5.85 -11.96
N SER A 38 -9.16 -4.74 -12.70
CA SER A 38 -8.16 -4.48 -13.71
C SER A 38 -7.13 -3.44 -13.26
N LYS A 39 -6.08 -3.31 -14.06
CA LYS A 39 -5.08 -2.25 -13.90
C LYS A 39 -5.68 -0.84 -14.04
N HIS A 40 -6.90 -0.65 -14.55
CA HIS A 40 -7.48 0.68 -14.74
C HIS A 40 -7.97 1.34 -13.46
N LEU A 41 -8.24 0.57 -12.39
CA LEU A 41 -8.66 1.12 -11.11
C LEU A 41 -7.67 2.18 -10.61
N HIS A 42 -6.35 1.94 -10.81
CA HIS A 42 -5.31 2.86 -10.35
C HIS A 42 -5.46 4.28 -10.90
N ILE A 43 -6.02 4.47 -12.11
CA ILE A 43 -6.14 5.80 -12.72
C ILE A 43 -7.04 6.70 -11.86
N LEU A 44 -8.15 6.14 -11.38
CA LEU A 44 -9.09 6.86 -10.52
C LEU A 44 -8.49 7.05 -9.12
N VAL A 45 -8.06 5.96 -8.47
CA VAL A 45 -7.58 6.04 -7.08
C VAL A 45 -6.27 6.81 -6.94
N ALA A 46 -5.41 6.85 -7.97
CA ALA A 46 -4.17 7.65 -7.95
C ALA A 46 -4.45 9.15 -7.81
N ALA A 47 -5.44 9.68 -8.54
CA ALA A 47 -5.83 11.07 -8.42
C ALA A 47 -6.31 11.40 -6.98
N PHE A 48 -7.11 10.51 -6.41
CA PHE A 48 -7.55 10.62 -5.02
C PHE A 48 -6.38 10.49 -4.03
N ASN A 49 -5.43 9.60 -4.25
CA ASN A 49 -4.30 9.40 -3.34
C ASN A 49 -3.35 10.60 -3.33
N VAL A 50 -3.10 11.20 -4.49
CA VAL A 50 -2.34 12.44 -4.59
C VAL A 50 -3.09 13.58 -3.88
N TYR A 51 -4.39 13.71 -4.11
CA TYR A 51 -5.22 14.74 -3.48
C TYR A 51 -5.26 14.62 -1.94
N PHE A 52 -5.40 13.40 -1.42
CA PHE A 52 -5.44 13.11 0.01
C PHE A 52 -4.06 12.77 0.61
N GLY A 53 -2.97 13.12 -0.07
CA GLY A 53 -1.61 12.94 0.45
C GLY A 53 -1.40 13.72 1.76
N ARG A 54 -0.66 13.15 2.71
CA ARG A 54 -0.40 13.84 3.98
C ARG A 54 0.58 14.99 3.77
N THR A 55 0.32 16.12 4.43
CA THR A 55 1.16 17.33 4.39
C THR A 55 2.29 17.34 5.43
N ARG A 56 2.33 16.33 6.31
CA ARG A 56 3.36 16.17 7.33
C ARG A 56 4.70 15.72 6.72
N PRO A 57 5.83 15.88 7.44
CA PRO A 57 7.10 15.29 7.01
C PRO A 57 6.95 13.79 6.73
N ARG A 58 7.54 13.35 5.62
CA ARG A 58 7.52 11.95 5.18
C ARG A 58 8.19 11.05 6.23
N GLY A 59 7.55 9.94 6.57
CA GLY A 59 8.03 9.02 7.62
C GLY A 59 7.85 9.54 9.05
N ARG A 60 7.14 10.65 9.27
CA ARG A 60 6.71 11.03 10.62
C ARG A 60 5.74 9.97 11.14
N LEU A 61 6.14 9.31 12.22
CA LEU A 61 5.31 8.35 12.94
C LEU A 61 4.03 9.02 13.47
N GLU A 62 2.90 8.36 13.28
CA GLU A 62 1.65 8.74 13.95
C GLU A 62 1.77 8.34 15.43
N PRO A 63 1.42 9.22 16.38
CA PRO A 63 1.42 8.87 17.79
C PRO A 63 0.39 7.78 18.07
N VAL A 64 0.70 6.91 19.02
CA VAL A 64 -0.28 5.95 19.56
C VAL A 64 -1.20 6.70 20.50
N ASP A 65 -2.50 6.55 20.29
CA ASP A 65 -3.52 7.17 21.12
C ASP A 65 -3.84 6.25 22.32
N PHE A 66 -3.26 6.59 23.46
CA PHE A 66 -3.42 5.86 24.72
C PHE A 66 -4.69 6.25 25.49
N GLU A 67 -5.47 7.23 25.02
CA GLU A 67 -6.72 7.62 25.67
C GLU A 67 -7.88 6.65 25.34
N LYS A 68 -7.70 5.83 24.31
CA LYS A 68 -8.66 4.79 23.92
C LYS A 68 -8.63 3.58 24.86
N PRO A 69 -9.76 2.85 24.99
CA PRO A 69 -9.77 1.58 25.70
C PRO A 69 -8.71 0.63 25.15
N GLU A 70 -8.04 -0.16 26.00
CA GLU A 70 -6.95 -1.06 25.59
C GLU A 70 -7.32 -1.98 24.41
N ALA A 71 -8.57 -2.44 24.35
CA ALA A 71 -9.09 -3.27 23.27
C ALA A 71 -9.15 -2.56 21.89
N GLU A 72 -9.11 -1.23 21.88
CA GLU A 72 -9.16 -0.39 20.68
C GLU A 72 -7.81 0.26 20.34
N VAL A 73 -6.82 0.22 21.25
CA VAL A 73 -5.49 0.76 21.00
C VAL A 73 -4.80 -0.05 19.90
N ARG A 74 -4.38 0.64 18.84
CA ARG A 74 -3.66 0.05 17.72
C ARG A 74 -2.18 0.43 17.80
N PHE A 75 -1.34 -0.58 17.96
CA PHE A 75 0.12 -0.42 17.98
C PHE A 75 0.76 -0.51 16.59
N GLY A 76 -0.01 -0.60 15.51
CA GLY A 76 0.50 -0.76 14.16
C GLY A 76 -0.49 -1.50 13.27
N SER A 77 -0.03 -2.02 12.13
CA SER A 77 -0.87 -2.82 11.23
C SER A 77 -0.43 -4.30 11.24
N ALA A 78 -1.17 -5.15 11.93
CA ALA A 78 -0.94 -6.60 11.86
C ALA A 78 -1.61 -7.19 10.61
N ARG A 79 -2.86 -6.79 10.38
CA ARG A 79 -3.72 -7.24 9.28
C ARG A 79 -4.11 -6.06 8.38
N SER A 80 -4.62 -6.37 7.20
CA SER A 80 -5.14 -5.35 6.27
C SER A 80 -6.24 -4.49 6.90
N SER A 81 -7.04 -5.04 7.82
CA SER A 81 -8.08 -4.34 8.57
C SER A 81 -7.56 -3.30 9.58
N ASP A 82 -6.29 -3.39 9.98
CA ASP A 82 -5.67 -2.46 10.92
C ASP A 82 -5.10 -1.22 10.21
N MET A 83 -5.02 -1.25 8.88
CA MET A 83 -4.54 -0.10 8.10
C MET A 83 -5.52 1.07 8.19
N THR A 84 -4.98 2.28 8.27
CA THR A 84 -5.78 3.49 8.13
C THR A 84 -6.43 3.56 6.75
N TRP A 85 -7.53 4.30 6.61
CA TRP A 85 -8.16 4.53 5.30
C TRP A 85 -7.17 5.06 4.25
N LYS A 86 -6.25 5.95 4.66
CA LYS A 86 -5.21 6.48 3.78
C LYS A 86 -4.21 5.39 3.34
N GLN A 87 -3.81 4.50 4.24
CA GLN A 87 -2.94 3.37 3.91
C GLN A 87 -3.64 2.37 2.97
N MET A 88 -4.94 2.11 3.17
CA MET A 88 -5.72 1.31 2.23
C MET A 88 -5.73 1.97 0.84
N LEU A 89 -5.93 3.28 0.77
CA LEU A 89 -5.89 4.04 -0.49
C LEU A 89 -4.50 3.99 -1.16
N ASP A 90 -3.42 4.07 -0.37
CA ASP A 90 -2.04 4.00 -0.85
C ASP A 90 -1.76 2.69 -1.59
N VAL A 91 -2.08 1.54 -0.98
CA VAL A 91 -1.76 0.23 -1.56
C VAL A 91 -2.56 -0.05 -2.83
N VAL A 92 -3.82 0.37 -2.89
CA VAL A 92 -4.65 0.20 -4.10
C VAL A 92 -4.31 1.19 -5.22
N SER A 93 -3.59 2.28 -4.92
CA SER A 93 -3.18 3.28 -5.90
C SER A 93 -1.89 2.94 -6.64
N CYS A 94 -1.22 1.84 -6.28
CA CYS A 94 0.02 1.42 -6.90
C CYS A 94 -0.14 1.14 -8.40
N THR A 95 0.69 1.79 -9.21
CA THR A 95 0.71 1.64 -10.68
C THR A 95 1.69 0.58 -11.18
N GLU A 96 2.37 -0.13 -10.27
CA GLU A 96 3.39 -1.15 -10.56
C GLU A 96 4.58 -0.65 -11.40
N CYS A 97 4.79 0.67 -11.50
CA CYS A 97 5.82 1.29 -12.34
C CYS A 97 7.28 1.00 -11.95
N GLY A 98 7.55 0.60 -10.70
CA GLY A 98 8.90 0.22 -10.24
C GLY A 98 9.80 1.36 -9.78
N ARG A 99 9.38 2.62 -9.93
CA ARG A 99 10.22 3.79 -9.57
C ARG A 99 10.67 3.80 -8.11
N CYS A 100 9.87 3.27 -7.19
CA CYS A 100 10.22 3.13 -5.79
C CYS A 100 11.25 2.03 -5.51
N GLN A 101 11.30 0.99 -6.35
CA GLN A 101 12.28 -0.09 -6.29
C GLN A 101 13.63 0.37 -6.81
N ASP A 102 13.65 1.06 -7.96
CA ASP A 102 14.88 1.47 -8.63
C ASP A 102 15.74 2.44 -7.79
N VAL A 103 15.09 3.25 -6.95
CA VAL A 103 15.77 4.20 -6.06
C VAL A 103 15.99 3.68 -4.64
N CYS A 104 15.62 2.43 -4.36
CA CYS A 104 15.76 1.85 -3.03
C CYS A 104 17.21 1.41 -2.78
N PRO A 105 17.91 1.96 -1.78
CA PRO A 105 19.29 1.56 -1.50
C PRO A 105 19.39 0.10 -1.02
N ALA A 106 18.41 -0.38 -0.25
CA ALA A 106 18.39 -1.77 0.21
C ALA A 106 18.28 -2.73 -0.98
N TYR A 107 17.31 -2.49 -1.88
CA TYR A 107 17.13 -3.29 -3.09
C TYR A 107 18.39 -3.28 -3.98
N ALA A 108 19.02 -2.11 -4.16
CA ALA A 108 20.24 -1.97 -4.95
C ALA A 108 21.42 -2.80 -4.42
N THR A 109 21.45 -3.08 -3.11
CA THR A 109 22.47 -3.93 -2.47
C THR A 109 22.13 -5.44 -2.47
N GLY A 110 21.04 -5.86 -3.12
CA GLY A 110 20.64 -7.27 -3.19
C GLY A 110 19.91 -7.79 -1.95
N LYS A 111 19.44 -6.90 -1.08
CA LYS A 111 18.61 -7.25 0.09
C LYS A 111 17.20 -7.70 -0.33
N ALA A 112 16.47 -8.33 0.60
CA ALA A 112 15.13 -8.88 0.33
C ALA A 112 14.09 -7.79 0.01
N LEU A 113 14.26 -6.59 0.58
CA LEU A 113 13.32 -5.48 0.41
C LEU A 113 13.27 -4.97 -1.04
N SER A 114 12.13 -5.16 -1.69
CA SER A 114 11.64 -4.31 -2.78
C SER A 114 10.42 -3.51 -2.31
N PRO A 115 10.48 -2.16 -2.28
CA PRO A 115 9.32 -1.33 -1.95
C PRO A 115 8.12 -1.55 -2.88
N LYS A 116 8.37 -1.89 -4.16
CA LYS A 116 7.30 -2.22 -5.12
C LYS A 116 6.57 -3.48 -4.67
N LEU A 117 7.32 -4.55 -4.43
CA LEU A 117 6.73 -5.86 -4.08
C LEU A 117 6.04 -5.82 -2.71
N LEU A 118 6.58 -5.06 -1.75
CA LEU A 118 5.92 -4.82 -0.46
C LEU A 118 4.52 -4.23 -0.64
N ILE A 119 4.39 -3.14 -1.40
CA ILE A 119 3.09 -2.47 -1.60
C ILE A 119 2.12 -3.36 -2.39
N MET A 120 2.61 -4.07 -3.41
CA MET A 120 1.79 -5.02 -4.17
C MET A 120 1.29 -6.17 -3.27
N ALA A 121 2.16 -6.74 -2.43
CA ALA A 121 1.77 -7.80 -1.52
C ALA A 121 0.73 -7.34 -0.49
N MET A 122 0.87 -6.13 0.05
CA MET A 122 -0.11 -5.54 0.96
C MET A 122 -1.45 -5.24 0.27
N ARG A 123 -1.41 -4.76 -0.98
CA ARG A 123 -2.61 -4.56 -1.81
C ARG A 123 -3.33 -5.88 -2.05
N ASP A 124 -2.60 -6.91 -2.45
CA ASP A 124 -3.19 -8.21 -2.79
C ASP A 124 -3.75 -8.89 -1.52
N ASN A 125 -3.09 -8.72 -0.36
CA ASN A 125 -3.62 -9.11 0.94
C ASN A 125 -4.92 -8.37 1.31
N LEU A 126 -5.01 -7.06 1.04
CA LEU A 126 -6.22 -6.28 1.25
C LEU A 126 -7.36 -6.72 0.32
N LEU A 127 -7.09 -6.85 -0.98
CA LEU A 127 -8.12 -7.14 -2.00
C LEU A 127 -8.60 -8.60 -1.96
N SER A 128 -7.77 -9.53 -1.50
CA SER A 128 -8.18 -10.92 -1.27
C SER A 128 -9.14 -11.08 -0.08
N GLY A 129 -9.30 -10.05 0.77
CA GLY A 129 -10.04 -10.16 2.02
C GLY A 129 -9.35 -11.08 3.03
N ALA A 130 -8.06 -11.35 2.85
CA ALA A 130 -7.30 -12.18 3.76
C ALA A 130 -7.28 -11.54 5.14
N THR A 131 -7.75 -12.28 6.14
CA THR A 131 -7.68 -11.86 7.53
C THR A 131 -6.33 -12.21 8.15
N THR A 132 -5.47 -12.97 7.48
CA THR A 132 -4.17 -13.38 8.01
C THR A 132 -3.23 -12.19 8.22
N PRO A 133 -2.28 -12.27 9.20
CA PRO A 133 -1.27 -11.23 9.38
C PRO A 133 -0.47 -10.97 8.11
N ILE A 134 -0.18 -9.70 7.81
CA ILE A 134 0.60 -9.28 6.63
C ILE A 134 2.00 -9.89 6.69
N VAL A 135 2.61 -9.93 7.88
CA VAL A 135 3.90 -10.58 8.12
C VAL A 135 3.65 -11.83 8.97
N PRO A 136 4.09 -13.04 8.59
CA PRO A 136 4.96 -13.37 7.45
C PRO A 136 4.21 -13.77 6.15
N ASN A 137 2.87 -13.68 6.10
CA ASN A 137 2.11 -14.33 5.02
C ASN A 137 2.16 -13.61 3.67
N ALA A 138 2.06 -12.27 3.67
CA ALA A 138 2.15 -11.46 2.45
C ALA A 138 3.58 -10.99 2.20
N VAL A 139 4.34 -10.68 3.26
CA VAL A 139 5.76 -10.31 3.19
C VAL A 139 6.53 -10.95 4.33
N THR A 140 7.83 -11.16 4.13
CA THR A 140 8.73 -11.71 5.16
C THR A 140 9.24 -10.62 6.10
N ASP A 141 9.75 -11.04 7.26
CA ASP A 141 10.38 -10.16 8.25
C ASP A 141 11.54 -9.35 7.67
N ASP A 142 12.39 -9.98 6.85
CA ASP A 142 13.56 -9.32 6.26
C ASP A 142 13.18 -8.10 5.43
N ILE A 143 12.09 -8.19 4.66
CA ILE A 143 11.57 -7.06 3.86
C ILE A 143 11.25 -5.87 4.76
N VAL A 144 10.64 -6.14 5.92
CA VAL A 144 10.26 -5.11 6.88
C VAL A 144 11.49 -4.50 7.55
N TRP A 145 12.49 -5.30 7.93
CA TRP A 145 13.68 -4.85 8.67
C TRP A 145 14.80 -4.27 7.79
N ASP A 146 14.83 -4.56 6.50
CA ASP A 146 15.80 -3.99 5.56
C ASP A 146 15.56 -2.51 5.21
N CYS A 147 14.38 -1.98 5.51
CA CYS A 147 14.05 -0.59 5.24
C CYS A 147 14.87 0.36 6.14
N VAL A 148 15.71 1.18 5.54
CA VAL A 148 16.51 2.20 6.24
C VAL A 148 15.81 3.56 6.36
N THR A 149 14.50 3.61 6.10
CA THR A 149 13.65 4.81 6.22
C THR A 149 14.17 6.09 5.52
N CYS A 150 14.99 5.95 4.48
CA CYS A 150 15.64 7.07 3.77
C CYS A 150 14.68 7.98 2.93
N GLY A 151 13.48 7.49 2.64
CA GLY A 151 12.43 8.25 1.94
C GLY A 151 12.55 8.35 0.43
N ALA A 152 13.54 7.71 -0.20
CA ALA A 152 13.70 7.75 -1.65
C ALA A 152 12.46 7.24 -2.41
N CYS A 153 11.90 6.10 -1.98
CA CYS A 153 10.69 5.52 -2.58
C CYS A 153 9.47 6.46 -2.53
N VAL A 154 9.28 7.18 -1.42
CA VAL A 154 8.17 8.12 -1.25
C VAL A 154 8.39 9.39 -2.08
N ARG A 155 9.65 9.84 -2.22
CA ARG A 155 9.98 11.01 -3.06
C ARG A 155 9.73 10.77 -4.54
N GLU A 156 10.03 9.57 -5.02
CA GLU A 156 9.98 9.26 -6.44
C GLU A 156 8.64 8.63 -6.88
N CYS A 157 7.72 8.38 -5.96
CA CYS A 157 6.42 7.79 -6.29
C CYS A 157 5.54 8.81 -7.04
N PRO A 158 5.13 8.54 -8.30
CA PRO A 158 4.31 9.47 -9.08
C PRO A 158 2.88 9.62 -8.55
N VAL A 159 2.42 8.67 -7.74
CA VAL A 159 1.06 8.63 -7.15
C VAL A 159 1.08 8.83 -5.64
N ASN A 160 2.18 9.37 -5.11
CA ASN A 160 2.36 9.79 -3.72
C ASN A 160 2.05 8.71 -2.65
N ILE A 161 2.53 7.48 -2.87
CA ILE A 161 2.40 6.38 -1.89
C ILE A 161 3.38 6.56 -0.74
N GLU A 162 2.85 6.53 0.48
CA GLU A 162 3.57 6.69 1.75
C GLU A 162 4.21 5.35 2.22
N HIS A 163 5.07 4.77 1.38
CA HIS A 163 5.71 3.45 1.60
C HIS A 163 6.31 3.27 3.01
N ILE A 164 6.94 4.33 3.56
CA ILE A 164 7.58 4.27 4.88
C ILE A 164 6.55 4.02 5.98
N ASP A 165 5.39 4.66 5.90
CA ASP A 165 4.39 4.62 6.96
C ASP A 165 3.82 3.19 7.10
N HIS A 166 3.66 2.48 5.97
CA HIS A 166 3.36 1.05 5.98
C HIS A 166 4.43 0.24 6.70
N VAL A 167 5.70 0.39 6.33
CA VAL A 167 6.81 -0.37 6.95
C VAL A 167 6.90 -0.09 8.45
N LEU A 168 6.77 1.17 8.85
CA LEU A 168 6.86 1.56 10.25
C LEU A 168 5.72 1.00 11.08
N ASP A 169 4.49 0.96 10.55
CA ASP A 169 3.36 0.35 11.26
C ASP A 169 3.46 -1.17 11.33
N LEU A 170 4.03 -1.84 10.31
CA LEU A 170 4.37 -3.26 10.39
C LEU A 170 5.40 -3.48 11.52
N ARG A 171 6.52 -2.75 11.51
CA ARG A 171 7.55 -2.83 12.55
C ARG A 171 7.00 -2.59 13.95
N ARG A 172 6.14 -1.58 14.10
CA ARG A 172 5.58 -1.22 15.39
C ARG A 172 4.70 -2.34 15.95
N ASN A 173 3.86 -2.98 15.11
CA ASN A 173 3.12 -4.18 15.51
C ASN A 173 4.06 -5.34 15.88
N LEU A 174 5.07 -5.62 15.04
CA LEU A 174 6.03 -6.69 15.31
C LEU A 174 6.74 -6.52 16.65
N VAL A 175 7.17 -5.31 16.98
CA VAL A 175 7.86 -5.02 18.25
C VAL A 175 6.90 -5.04 19.43
N MET A 176 5.81 -4.27 19.35
CA MET A 176 4.96 -3.98 20.52
C MET A 176 3.96 -5.09 20.84
N VAL A 177 3.53 -5.87 19.84
CA VAL A 177 2.52 -6.92 19.99
C VAL A 177 3.14 -8.31 19.90
N GLU A 178 4.01 -8.53 18.91
CA GLU A 178 4.57 -9.87 18.65
C GLU A 178 5.93 -10.10 19.33
N SER A 179 6.53 -9.08 19.95
CA SER A 179 7.90 -9.12 20.49
C SER A 179 8.93 -9.68 19.50
N ARG A 180 8.74 -9.39 18.21
CA ARG A 180 9.54 -9.90 17.09
C ARG A 180 10.35 -8.77 16.47
N PHE A 181 11.66 -8.81 16.65
CA PHE A 181 12.62 -7.83 16.14
C PHE A 181 14.00 -8.49 16.00
N PRO A 182 14.93 -7.89 15.23
CA PRO A 182 16.28 -8.43 15.06
C PRO A 182 17.01 -8.55 16.40
N GLU A 183 17.78 -9.63 16.59
CA GLU A 183 18.48 -9.89 17.86
C GLU A 183 19.46 -8.76 18.23
N GLU A 184 20.05 -8.12 17.22
CA GLU A 184 20.97 -7.00 17.36
C GLU A 184 20.30 -5.77 17.99
N ALA A 185 18.99 -5.60 17.81
CA ALA A 185 18.24 -4.52 18.42
C ALA A 185 17.98 -4.75 19.92
N GLY A 186 18.11 -5.99 20.41
CA GLY A 186 17.76 -6.34 21.79
C GLY A 186 18.60 -5.61 22.85
N ALA A 187 19.90 -5.41 22.61
CA ALA A 187 20.75 -4.65 23.53
C ALA A 187 20.32 -3.19 23.60
N MET A 188 20.13 -2.56 22.43
CA MET A 188 19.70 -1.17 22.32
C MET A 188 18.33 -0.93 22.97
N LEU A 189 17.36 -1.83 22.81
CA LEU A 189 16.04 -1.70 23.46
C LEU A 189 16.14 -1.75 24.99
N ARG A 190 16.96 -2.66 25.54
CA ARG A 190 17.19 -2.75 27.00
C ARG A 190 17.90 -1.51 27.53
N ASP A 191 18.84 -0.96 26.77
CA ASP A 191 19.55 0.25 27.17
C ASP A 191 18.63 1.47 27.17
N VAL A 192 17.74 1.58 26.17
CA VAL A 192 16.70 2.63 26.13
C VAL A 192 15.79 2.53 27.36
N ASP A 193 15.35 1.34 27.73
CA ASP A 193 14.49 1.13 28.90
C ASP A 193 15.21 1.47 30.21
N ARG A 194 16.43 0.95 30.42
CA ARG A 194 17.16 1.10 31.69
C ARG A 194 17.82 2.46 31.88
N THR A 195 18.27 3.08 30.79
CA THR A 195 19.15 4.26 30.84
C THR A 195 18.64 5.43 30.00
N SER A 196 17.46 5.31 29.40
CA SER A 196 16.84 6.34 28.54
C SER A 196 17.75 6.80 27.38
N ASN A 197 18.60 5.92 26.86
CA ASN A 197 19.41 6.15 25.66
C ASN A 197 19.80 4.81 25.00
N PRO A 198 20.06 4.80 23.68
CA PRO A 198 20.35 3.57 22.95
C PRO A 198 21.77 3.01 23.12
N TRP A 199 22.67 3.71 23.84
CA TRP A 199 24.08 3.32 23.98
C TRP A 199 24.45 2.82 25.38
N GLY A 200 23.49 2.75 26.31
CA GLY A 200 23.73 2.29 27.68
C GLY A 200 24.65 3.20 28.50
N ARG A 201 25.00 4.39 28.01
CA ARG A 201 26.00 5.26 28.65
C ARG A 201 25.39 6.06 29.81
N PRO A 202 26.09 6.23 30.94
CA PRO A 202 25.64 7.13 32.01
C PRO A 202 25.62 8.58 31.52
N GLN A 203 24.81 9.43 32.16
CA GLN A 203 24.64 10.82 31.75
C GLN A 203 25.95 11.63 31.78
N SER A 204 26.89 11.30 32.67
CA SER A 204 28.23 11.93 32.75
C SER A 204 29.05 11.77 31.47
N ASP A 205 28.78 10.73 30.68
CA ASP A 205 29.57 10.36 29.52
C ASP A 205 28.87 10.75 28.20
N ARG A 206 27.69 11.39 28.31
CA ARG A 206 26.95 11.97 27.18
C ARG A 206 27.33 13.45 27.13
N MET A 207 28.03 13.87 26.07
CA MET A 207 28.38 15.28 25.82
C MET A 207 27.16 16.19 25.91
#